data_AF-A0A0W8DF09-F1
#
_entry.id   AF-A0A0W8DF09-F1
#
_cell.length_a   1.000
_cell.length_b   1.000
_cell.length_c   1.000
_cell.angle_alpha   90.00
_cell.angle_beta   90.00
_cell.angle_gamma   90.00
#
_symmetry.space_group_name_H-M   'P 1'
#
loop_
_entity.id
_entity.type
_entity.pdbx_description
1 polymer ?
#
loop_
_entity_poly.entity_id
_entity_poly.type
_entity_poly.pdbx_seq_one_letter_code
_entity_poly.pdbx_strand_id
1 'polypeptide(L)'
;MAPAVPPVATTSNGAPLPPTGLTASATAGPRGPIVLQDFALIDHLAHFDRERIPERVVHAKGAGAFGFFEVTHNTATKYTIAKLFSSVGKRTPVAIRFSTVGGEQGSADTVRDPRGFAIKFYTEEGNWDLVGNNTPIFFIRDPILFPSFIHTQKRLPNTHLKDDNMMWDFFSLRPETLHQQTFLFSDRGIPDGYRHMNGYGSHTFANVNAQGEVTYVKYHFKTDQGIRNLPVDEAADLASSDPDYAIRDLYNAIERQDFPTWTLYIQTMTPEQAKAESVNPFDVTKIWPHSSYPLQEVGRLVLNRNPKNYFAEGDHSVVDKFSTADDDNFSQVGDFYRKTLDAAARERLTNNIAGSLVNASKPVQARAVANFFKADPDYGQRVQDKLDEIEKAKSAQQKSKERATEPLNPPRKTFKVVTA
;
A
#
# COMPACT_ATOMS: atom_id res chain seq x y z
N MET A 1 -22.85 20.88 34.53
CA MET A 1 -23.79 20.21 33.61
C MET A 1 -24.43 19.06 34.38
N ALA A 2 -25.74 18.88 34.32
CA ALA A 2 -26.36 17.67 34.86
C ALA A 2 -25.74 16.44 34.16
N PRO A 3 -25.50 15.32 34.87
CA PRO A 3 -25.00 14.12 34.22
C PRO A 3 -25.99 13.72 33.12
N ALA A 4 -25.49 13.53 31.90
CA ALA A 4 -26.30 13.06 30.80
C ALA A 4 -26.95 11.73 31.21
N VAL A 5 -28.28 11.64 31.09
CA VAL A 5 -28.99 10.37 31.29
C VAL A 5 -28.45 9.39 30.24
N PRO A 6 -27.96 8.21 30.64
CA PRO A 6 -27.44 7.24 29.68
C PRO A 6 -28.56 6.85 28.70
N PRO A 7 -28.25 6.71 27.40
CA PRO A 7 -29.25 6.32 26.41
C PRO A 7 -29.81 4.93 26.73
N VAL A 8 -31.10 4.73 26.43
CA VAL A 8 -31.77 3.44 26.59
C VAL A 8 -31.34 2.52 25.44
N ALA A 9 -30.84 1.33 25.76
CA ALA A 9 -30.50 0.33 24.75
C ALA A 9 -31.77 -0.24 24.11
N THR A 10 -31.77 -0.41 22.79
CA THR A 10 -32.92 -0.92 22.03
C THR A 10 -32.50 -2.04 21.09
N THR A 11 -33.45 -2.89 20.70
CA THR A 11 -33.32 -3.80 19.55
C THR A 11 -33.35 -3.01 18.23
N SER A 12 -33.08 -3.67 17.11
CA SER A 12 -33.02 -3.07 15.77
C SER A 12 -34.33 -2.40 15.32
N ASN A 13 -35.47 -2.80 15.89
CA ASN A 13 -36.78 -2.17 15.65
C ASN A 13 -37.13 -1.04 16.63
N GLY A 14 -36.21 -0.63 17.51
CA GLY A 14 -36.40 0.47 18.46
C GLY A 14 -37.15 0.11 19.75
N ALA A 15 -37.49 -1.17 19.96
CA ALA A 15 -38.08 -1.60 21.23
C ALA A 15 -37.01 -1.57 22.35
N PRO A 16 -37.34 -1.09 23.56
CA PRO A 16 -36.37 -1.04 24.65
C PRO A 16 -35.97 -2.45 25.08
N LEU A 17 -34.66 -2.65 25.26
CA LEU A 17 -34.15 -3.83 25.93
C LEU A 17 -34.49 -3.77 27.43
N PRO A 18 -34.54 -4.92 28.13
CA PRO A 18 -34.67 -4.93 29.59
C PRO A 18 -33.62 -4.04 30.26
N PRO A 19 -33.90 -3.44 31.43
CA PRO A 19 -32.93 -2.56 32.14
C PRO A 19 -31.58 -3.23 32.46
N THR A 20 -31.55 -4.57 32.51
CA THR A 20 -30.33 -5.36 32.70
C THR A 20 -29.53 -5.57 31.41
N GLY A 21 -30.02 -5.10 30.25
CA GLY A 21 -29.39 -5.31 28.94
C GLY A 21 -29.40 -6.78 28.47
N LEU A 22 -28.50 -7.11 27.54
CA LEU A 22 -28.26 -8.46 27.03
C LEU A 22 -27.36 -9.28 27.98
N THR A 23 -27.72 -9.40 29.26
CA THR A 23 -26.94 -10.18 30.25
C THR A 23 -27.38 -11.64 30.38
N ALA A 24 -28.52 -12.01 29.80
CA ALA A 24 -29.06 -13.36 29.83
C ALA A 24 -29.94 -13.62 28.60
N SER A 25 -29.95 -14.85 28.13
CA SER A 25 -30.94 -15.35 27.17
C SER A 25 -32.20 -15.82 27.89
N ALA A 26 -33.35 -15.76 27.24
CA ALA A 26 -34.56 -16.38 27.73
C ALA A 26 -34.45 -17.91 27.64
N THR A 27 -34.78 -18.60 28.73
CA THR A 27 -34.72 -20.07 28.84
C THR A 27 -36.03 -20.65 29.38
N ALA A 28 -36.28 -21.94 29.11
CA ALA A 28 -37.40 -22.68 29.69
C ALA A 28 -37.12 -23.07 31.17
N GLY A 29 -37.07 -22.07 32.05
CA GLY A 29 -36.69 -22.21 33.45
C GLY A 29 -35.18 -22.04 33.69
N PRO A 30 -34.71 -21.95 34.96
CA PRO A 30 -33.33 -21.54 35.28
C PRO A 30 -32.21 -22.43 34.72
N ARG A 31 -32.52 -23.67 34.34
CA ARG A 31 -31.57 -24.64 33.75
C ARG A 31 -32.15 -25.31 32.49
N GLY A 32 -33.17 -24.70 31.89
CA GLY A 32 -33.77 -25.18 30.66
C GLY A 32 -33.04 -24.67 29.41
N PRO A 33 -33.37 -25.18 28.22
CA PRO A 33 -32.83 -24.69 26.96
C PRO A 33 -33.25 -23.26 26.66
N ILE A 34 -32.46 -22.57 25.83
CA ILE A 34 -32.80 -21.27 25.24
C ILE A 34 -34.03 -21.43 24.33
N VAL A 35 -34.93 -20.45 24.37
CA VAL A 35 -36.20 -20.48 23.63
C VAL A 35 -36.14 -19.61 22.37
N LEU A 36 -36.82 -20.06 21.30
CA LEU A 36 -36.85 -19.36 20.01
C LEU A 36 -37.52 -17.98 20.06
N GLN A 37 -38.37 -17.73 21.06
CA GLN A 37 -39.03 -16.43 21.26
C GLN A 37 -38.10 -15.32 21.75
N ASP A 38 -36.84 -15.62 22.08
CA ASP A 38 -35.85 -14.62 22.46
C ASP A 38 -35.38 -13.80 21.25
N PHE A 39 -36.22 -12.85 20.83
CA PHE A 39 -35.94 -11.97 19.71
C PHE A 39 -34.68 -11.13 19.92
N ALA A 40 -34.43 -10.65 21.14
CA ALA A 40 -33.28 -9.80 21.44
C ALA A 40 -31.94 -10.54 21.23
N LEU A 41 -31.87 -11.81 21.63
CA LEU A 41 -30.74 -12.68 21.33
C LEU A 41 -30.55 -12.88 19.81
N ILE A 42 -31.63 -13.23 19.11
CA ILE A 42 -31.59 -13.51 17.66
C ILE A 42 -31.17 -12.28 16.88
N ASP A 43 -31.76 -11.12 17.18
CA ASP A 43 -31.45 -9.82 16.54
C ASP A 43 -29.98 -9.45 16.72
N HIS A 44 -29.46 -9.58 17.93
CA HIS A 44 -28.06 -9.27 18.25
C HIS A 44 -27.08 -10.20 17.51
N LEU A 45 -27.30 -11.52 17.57
CA LEU A 45 -26.43 -12.48 16.90
C LEU A 45 -26.52 -12.37 15.38
N ALA A 46 -27.71 -12.14 14.82
CA ALA A 46 -27.89 -12.02 13.38
C ALA A 46 -27.12 -10.82 12.79
N HIS A 47 -27.04 -9.70 13.51
CA HIS A 47 -26.21 -8.57 13.10
C HIS A 47 -24.72 -8.87 13.26
N PHE A 48 -24.30 -9.44 14.40
CA PHE A 48 -22.90 -9.85 14.64
C PHE A 48 -22.36 -10.76 13.53
N ASP A 49 -23.13 -11.79 13.16
CA ASP A 49 -22.79 -12.74 12.10
C ASP A 49 -22.65 -12.09 10.70
N ARG A 50 -23.10 -10.83 10.55
CA ARG A 50 -23.11 -10.06 9.29
C ARG A 50 -22.24 -8.79 9.34
N GLU A 51 -21.46 -8.59 10.40
CA GLU A 51 -20.57 -7.42 10.51
C GLU A 51 -19.48 -7.40 9.43
N ARG A 52 -19.07 -8.56 8.92
CA ARG A 52 -17.99 -8.67 7.94
C ARG A 52 -18.55 -8.49 6.53
N ILE A 53 -17.95 -7.56 5.79
CA ILE A 53 -18.06 -7.44 4.34
C ILE A 53 -16.76 -7.92 3.69
N PRO A 54 -16.76 -8.27 2.39
CA PRO A 54 -15.51 -8.59 1.71
C PRO A 54 -14.49 -7.46 1.84
N GLU A 55 -13.26 -7.80 2.19
CA GLU A 55 -12.16 -6.84 2.13
C GLU A 55 -11.90 -6.41 0.68
N ARG A 56 -11.20 -5.27 0.51
CA ARG A 56 -10.73 -4.88 -0.83
C ARG A 56 -9.77 -5.95 -1.35
N VAL A 57 -9.97 -6.38 -2.60
CA VAL A 57 -9.15 -7.43 -3.24
C VAL A 57 -7.65 -7.11 -3.23
N VAL A 58 -7.31 -5.82 -3.27
CA VAL A 58 -5.99 -5.26 -3.03
C VAL A 58 -6.12 -4.10 -2.07
N HIS A 59 -5.05 -3.71 -1.40
CA HIS A 59 -5.06 -2.58 -0.47
C HIS A 59 -6.04 -2.76 0.71
N ALA A 60 -6.18 -3.98 1.23
CA ALA A 60 -7.10 -4.30 2.32
C ALA A 60 -6.73 -3.60 3.64
N LYS A 61 -5.47 -3.68 4.06
CA LYS A 61 -4.96 -3.03 5.28
C LYS A 61 -4.65 -1.55 5.02
N GLY A 62 -5.17 -0.64 5.86
CA GLY A 62 -4.94 0.79 5.68
C GLY A 62 -5.48 1.70 6.78
N ALA A 63 -5.33 3.01 6.60
CA ALA A 63 -5.83 4.05 7.50
C ALA A 63 -6.53 5.16 6.71
N GLY A 64 -7.56 5.76 7.31
CA GLY A 64 -8.27 6.90 6.74
C GLY A 64 -8.12 8.15 7.58
N ALA A 65 -8.16 9.31 6.95
CA ALA A 65 -8.24 10.61 7.62
C ALA A 65 -8.99 11.62 6.75
N PHE A 66 -9.36 12.75 7.33
CA PHE A 66 -10.05 13.84 6.65
C PHE A 66 -9.30 15.16 6.84
N GLY A 67 -9.58 16.08 5.94
CA GLY A 67 -9.15 17.47 6.10
C GLY A 67 -9.56 18.31 4.90
N PHE A 68 -8.62 19.07 4.36
CA PHE A 68 -8.89 19.90 3.19
C PHE A 68 -7.68 20.01 2.26
N PHE A 69 -7.96 20.32 1.00
CA PHE A 69 -6.99 20.82 0.04
C PHE A 69 -7.17 22.32 -0.13
N GLU A 70 -6.09 23.08 -0.02
CA GLU A 70 -6.04 24.54 -0.16
C GLU A 70 -5.21 24.91 -1.40
N VAL A 71 -5.79 25.68 -2.31
CA VAL A 71 -5.04 26.21 -3.47
C VAL A 71 -4.08 27.29 -2.99
N THR A 72 -2.78 27.15 -3.24
CA THR A 72 -1.76 28.15 -2.86
C THR A 72 -1.27 28.95 -4.06
N HIS A 73 -1.37 28.40 -5.26
CA HIS A 73 -0.93 29.02 -6.51
C HIS A 73 -2.00 28.90 -7.59
N ASN A 74 -2.12 29.92 -8.43
CA ASN A 74 -3.05 29.92 -9.57
C ASN A 74 -2.53 29.11 -10.77
N THR A 75 -1.42 28.37 -10.63
CA THR A 75 -0.76 27.67 -11.75
C THR A 75 -1.72 26.75 -12.51
N ALA A 76 -2.54 25.99 -11.79
CA ALA A 76 -3.45 25.02 -12.38
C ALA A 76 -4.55 25.66 -13.27
N THR A 77 -4.94 26.91 -13.03
CA THR A 77 -6.03 27.56 -13.80
C THR A 77 -5.67 27.78 -15.27
N LYS A 78 -4.37 27.73 -15.62
CA LYS A 78 -3.90 27.76 -17.01
C LYS A 78 -4.27 26.49 -17.79
N TYR A 79 -4.41 25.38 -17.08
CA TYR A 79 -4.49 24.03 -17.65
C TYR A 79 -5.84 23.37 -17.44
N THR A 80 -6.65 23.81 -16.46
CA THR A 80 -7.92 23.17 -16.13
C THR A 80 -9.02 24.16 -15.76
N ILE A 81 -10.26 23.86 -16.16
CA ILE A 81 -11.48 24.55 -15.70
C ILE A 81 -12.00 24.04 -14.37
N ALA A 82 -11.45 22.95 -13.83
CA ALA A 82 -11.97 22.32 -12.62
C ALA A 82 -12.02 23.32 -11.46
N LYS A 83 -13.22 23.54 -10.90
CA LYS A 83 -13.42 24.57 -9.89
C LYS A 83 -12.62 24.33 -8.60
N LEU A 84 -12.21 23.10 -8.34
CA LEU A 84 -11.26 22.75 -7.30
C LEU A 84 -10.04 23.69 -7.26
N PHE A 85 -9.53 24.10 -8.43
CA PHE A 85 -8.32 24.92 -8.57
C PHE A 85 -8.60 26.40 -8.86
N SER A 86 -9.86 26.85 -8.81
CA SER A 86 -10.33 28.13 -9.37
C SER A 86 -9.74 29.40 -8.73
N SER A 87 -9.36 29.36 -7.46
CA SER A 87 -8.86 30.56 -6.76
C SER A 87 -7.90 30.20 -5.63
N VAL A 88 -6.83 30.99 -5.49
CA VAL A 88 -5.90 30.91 -4.36
C VAL A 88 -6.65 31.16 -3.06
N GLY A 89 -6.38 30.34 -2.04
CA GLY A 89 -7.07 30.34 -0.75
C GLY A 89 -8.35 29.50 -0.73
N LYS A 90 -8.84 29.01 -1.88
CA LYS A 90 -10.00 28.10 -1.89
C LYS A 90 -9.65 26.80 -1.18
N ARG A 91 -10.52 26.39 -0.25
CA ARG A 91 -10.45 25.11 0.46
C ARG A 91 -11.53 24.16 -0.01
N THR A 92 -11.12 22.93 -0.34
CA THR A 92 -12.03 21.84 -0.69
C THR A 92 -11.89 20.73 0.36
N PRO A 93 -12.99 20.28 1.00
CA PRO A 93 -12.92 19.14 1.92
C PRO A 93 -12.39 17.90 1.21
N VAL A 94 -11.62 17.08 1.94
CA VAL A 94 -11.10 15.82 1.42
C VAL A 94 -11.24 14.67 2.41
N ALA A 95 -11.32 13.47 1.86
CA ALA A 95 -11.04 12.23 2.55
C ALA A 95 -9.82 11.57 1.92
N ILE A 96 -8.93 11.01 2.72
CA ILE A 96 -7.80 10.23 2.23
C ILE A 96 -7.83 8.83 2.83
N ARG A 97 -7.39 7.85 2.04
CA ARG A 97 -7.08 6.50 2.53
C ARG A 97 -5.67 6.09 2.12
N PHE A 98 -4.87 5.76 3.12
CA PHE A 98 -3.59 5.09 2.97
C PHE A 98 -3.73 3.58 3.13
N SER A 99 -2.81 2.81 2.54
CA SER A 99 -2.86 1.34 2.64
C SER A 99 -1.54 0.69 2.22
N THR A 100 -1.32 -0.56 2.62
CA THR A 100 -0.42 -1.49 1.90
C THR A 100 -1.14 -2.03 0.65
N VAL A 101 -0.62 -3.06 -0.04
CA VAL A 101 -1.21 -3.63 -1.27
C VAL A 101 -1.56 -5.11 -1.12
N GLY A 102 -0.54 -5.94 -0.86
CA GLY A 102 -0.64 -7.40 -0.98
C GLY A 102 -1.29 -8.08 0.22
N GLY A 103 -1.09 -7.51 1.41
CA GLY A 103 -1.61 -8.03 2.68
C GLY A 103 -3.14 -7.95 2.81
N GLU A 104 -3.70 -8.93 3.51
CA GLU A 104 -5.12 -8.96 3.89
C GLU A 104 -5.40 -8.00 5.06
N GLN A 105 -6.66 -7.83 5.46
CA GLN A 105 -7.07 -6.84 6.48
C GLN A 105 -6.32 -6.95 7.81
N GLY A 106 -5.86 -8.13 8.19
CA GLY A 106 -5.09 -8.39 9.42
C GLY A 106 -3.57 -8.38 9.27
N SER A 107 -3.02 -8.00 8.11
CA SER A 107 -1.56 -7.94 7.91
C SER A 107 -0.92 -6.75 8.65
N ALA A 108 0.40 -6.78 8.83
CA ALA A 108 1.16 -5.69 9.44
C ALA A 108 1.36 -4.48 8.51
N ASP A 109 1.45 -3.28 9.08
CA ASP A 109 1.66 -2.01 8.37
C ASP A 109 3.11 -1.84 7.87
N THR A 110 4.10 -2.32 8.62
CA THR A 110 5.55 -2.10 8.40
C THR A 110 6.19 -3.18 7.54
N VAL A 111 5.56 -3.51 6.42
CA VAL A 111 6.08 -4.49 5.44
C VAL A 111 6.57 -3.83 4.17
N ARG A 112 7.48 -4.48 3.44
CA ARG A 112 7.91 -4.02 2.12
C ARG A 112 6.77 -4.16 1.11
N ASP A 113 6.23 -3.03 0.66
CA ASP A 113 5.10 -2.98 -0.27
C ASP A 113 5.00 -1.53 -0.82
N PRO A 114 4.40 -1.27 -1.99
CA PRO A 114 3.92 0.08 -2.29
C PRO A 114 2.91 0.52 -1.22
N ARG A 115 2.61 1.82 -1.17
CA ARG A 115 1.54 2.34 -0.32
C ARG A 115 0.49 3.06 -1.16
N GLY A 116 -0.77 2.71 -0.95
CA GLY A 116 -1.90 3.46 -1.50
C GLY A 116 -1.96 4.88 -0.91
N PHE A 117 -2.30 5.86 -1.74
CA PHE A 117 -2.46 7.27 -1.39
C PHE A 117 -3.69 7.79 -2.15
N ALA A 118 -4.87 7.35 -1.74
CA ALA A 118 -6.12 7.66 -2.45
C ALA A 118 -6.83 8.86 -1.83
N ILE A 119 -7.03 9.93 -2.61
CA ILE A 119 -7.64 11.17 -2.15
C ILE A 119 -8.99 11.37 -2.86
N LYS A 120 -10.04 11.63 -2.09
CA LYS A 120 -11.35 12.07 -2.57
C LYS A 120 -11.54 13.54 -2.23
N PHE A 121 -11.81 14.36 -3.24
CA PHE A 121 -12.11 15.79 -3.13
C PHE A 121 -13.62 16.00 -3.26
N TYR A 122 -14.24 16.59 -2.26
CA TYR A 122 -15.67 16.91 -2.28
C TYR A 122 -15.89 18.29 -2.92
N THR A 123 -15.86 18.34 -4.24
CA THR A 123 -15.97 19.59 -5.00
C THR A 123 -17.44 19.97 -5.25
N GLU A 124 -17.71 21.22 -5.62
CA GLU A 124 -19.05 21.64 -6.04
C GLU A 124 -19.49 21.06 -7.41
N GLU A 125 -18.55 20.44 -8.14
CA GLU A 125 -18.80 19.78 -9.44
C GLU A 125 -18.89 18.26 -9.29
N GLY A 126 -19.05 17.77 -8.06
CA GLY A 126 -19.05 16.36 -7.72
C GLY A 126 -17.73 15.91 -7.10
N ASN A 127 -17.66 14.62 -6.76
CA ASN A 127 -16.45 14.06 -6.17
C ASN A 127 -15.40 13.84 -7.25
N TRP A 128 -14.18 14.31 -7.00
CA TRP A 128 -13.02 13.92 -7.79
C TRP A 128 -12.13 12.99 -6.96
N ASP A 129 -11.78 11.84 -7.51
CA ASP A 129 -10.91 10.87 -6.87
C ASP A 129 -9.56 10.83 -7.60
N LEU A 130 -8.48 11.12 -6.86
CA LEU A 130 -7.12 10.89 -7.29
C LEU A 130 -6.58 9.67 -6.53
N VAL A 131 -6.75 8.50 -7.13
CA VAL A 131 -6.39 7.21 -6.55
C VAL A 131 -4.91 6.93 -6.83
N GLY A 132 -4.04 7.53 -6.02
CA GLY A 132 -2.60 7.46 -6.18
C GLY A 132 -1.90 6.37 -5.37
N ASN A 133 -0.58 6.31 -5.53
CA ASN A 133 0.35 5.51 -4.74
C ASN A 133 1.52 6.37 -4.22
N ASN A 134 2.35 5.82 -3.33
CA ASN A 134 3.59 6.45 -2.87
C ASN A 134 4.76 6.38 -3.86
N THR A 135 4.49 5.94 -5.09
CA THR A 135 5.44 5.81 -6.20
C THR A 135 4.88 6.49 -7.47
N PRO A 136 5.72 7.17 -8.26
CA PRO A 136 5.29 7.80 -9.51
C PRO A 136 5.06 6.80 -10.65
N ILE A 137 5.38 5.51 -10.45
CA ILE A 137 5.33 4.47 -11.47
C ILE A 137 4.63 3.21 -10.94
N PHE A 138 4.35 2.26 -11.83
CA PHE A 138 3.79 0.96 -11.46
C PHE A 138 4.56 -0.21 -12.09
N PHE A 139 4.25 -1.43 -11.66
CA PHE A 139 4.95 -2.65 -12.11
C PHE A 139 4.61 -3.04 -13.55
N ILE A 140 3.39 -2.78 -13.98
CA ILE A 140 2.89 -3.21 -15.28
C ILE A 140 2.25 -2.03 -15.98
N ARG A 141 2.38 -2.02 -17.30
CA ARG A 141 1.78 -1.00 -18.17
C ARG A 141 0.49 -1.44 -18.85
N ASP A 142 0.21 -2.75 -18.87
CA ASP A 142 -1.02 -3.28 -19.42
C ASP A 142 -1.92 -3.84 -18.31
N PRO A 143 -3.17 -3.36 -18.17
CA PRO A 143 -4.08 -3.79 -17.12
C PRO A 143 -4.53 -5.26 -17.26
N ILE A 144 -4.36 -5.92 -18.41
CA ILE A 144 -4.67 -7.35 -18.55
C ILE A 144 -3.80 -8.22 -17.64
N LEU A 145 -2.59 -7.75 -17.32
CA LEU A 145 -1.65 -8.44 -16.45
C LEU A 145 -1.94 -8.21 -14.96
N PHE A 146 -2.81 -7.25 -14.61
CA PHE A 146 -3.04 -6.85 -13.23
C PHE A 146 -3.54 -7.99 -12.34
N PRO A 147 -4.54 -8.80 -12.72
CA PRO A 147 -4.94 -9.94 -11.90
C PRO A 147 -3.81 -10.94 -11.67
N SER A 148 -3.05 -11.27 -12.72
CA SER A 148 -1.91 -12.19 -12.64
C SER A 148 -0.82 -11.66 -11.71
N PHE A 149 -0.47 -10.38 -11.85
CA PHE A 149 0.49 -9.70 -10.97
C PHE A 149 0.01 -9.75 -9.51
N ILE A 150 -1.24 -9.38 -9.23
CA ILE A 150 -1.76 -9.37 -7.86
C ILE A 150 -1.79 -10.77 -7.25
N HIS A 151 -2.11 -11.81 -8.03
CA HIS A 151 -2.03 -13.19 -7.55
C HIS A 151 -0.60 -13.55 -7.12
N THR A 152 0.43 -13.10 -7.85
CA THR A 152 1.83 -13.43 -7.53
C THR A 152 2.36 -12.73 -6.28
N GLN A 153 1.75 -11.61 -5.88
CA GLN A 153 2.08 -10.92 -4.62
C GLN A 153 1.30 -11.47 -3.40
N LYS A 154 0.35 -12.38 -3.65
CA LYS A 154 -0.53 -12.97 -2.63
C LYS A 154 -0.11 -14.41 -2.35
N ARG A 155 -1.08 -15.27 -2.06
CA ARG A 155 -0.88 -16.59 -1.50
C ARG A 155 -0.96 -17.62 -2.62
N LEU A 156 -0.11 -18.65 -2.56
CA LEU A 156 -0.22 -19.81 -3.42
C LEU A 156 -1.59 -20.50 -3.21
N PRO A 157 -2.29 -20.92 -4.28
CA PRO A 157 -3.62 -21.51 -4.15
C PRO A 157 -3.68 -22.81 -3.33
N ASN A 158 -2.62 -23.62 -3.35
CA ASN A 158 -2.59 -24.92 -2.68
C ASN A 158 -2.12 -24.84 -1.21
N THR A 159 -1.14 -23.98 -0.90
CA THR A 159 -0.57 -23.89 0.45
C THR A 159 -1.12 -22.72 1.27
N HIS A 160 -1.72 -21.73 0.59
CA HIS A 160 -2.16 -20.47 1.20
C HIS A 160 -1.02 -19.63 1.83
N LEU A 161 0.24 -19.92 1.47
CA LEU A 161 1.44 -19.22 1.92
C LEU A 161 1.93 -18.21 0.87
N LYS A 162 2.68 -17.19 1.30
CA LYS A 162 3.46 -16.34 0.39
C LYS A 162 4.57 -17.18 -0.26
N ASP A 163 4.92 -16.84 -1.49
CA ASP A 163 5.90 -17.60 -2.27
C ASP A 163 6.78 -16.68 -3.11
N ASP A 164 8.06 -16.58 -2.72
CA ASP A 164 9.05 -15.77 -3.43
C ASP A 164 9.25 -16.27 -4.87
N ASN A 165 9.16 -17.60 -5.11
CA ASN A 165 9.35 -18.13 -6.45
C ASN A 165 8.27 -17.65 -7.42
N MET A 166 6.99 -17.65 -7.04
CA MET A 166 5.86 -17.15 -7.83
C MET A 166 6.00 -15.65 -8.12
N MET A 167 6.38 -14.86 -7.12
CA MET A 167 6.62 -13.42 -7.27
C MET A 167 7.75 -13.15 -8.26
N TRP A 168 8.92 -13.78 -8.05
CA TRP A 168 10.11 -13.56 -8.87
C TRP A 168 9.99 -14.19 -10.26
N ASP A 169 9.23 -15.27 -10.42
CA ASP A 169 8.94 -15.86 -11.74
C ASP A 169 8.21 -14.83 -12.62
N PHE A 170 7.17 -14.18 -12.08
CA PHE A 170 6.47 -13.10 -12.78
C PHE A 170 7.38 -11.91 -13.09
N PHE A 171 8.09 -11.37 -12.07
CA PHE A 171 9.00 -10.22 -12.29
C PHE A 171 10.06 -10.50 -13.35
N SER A 172 10.65 -11.69 -13.33
CA SER A 172 11.70 -12.04 -14.27
C SER A 172 11.18 -12.32 -15.68
N LEU A 173 9.93 -12.75 -15.84
CA LEU A 173 9.26 -12.88 -17.15
C LEU A 173 8.76 -11.53 -17.71
N ARG A 174 8.50 -10.56 -16.84
CA ARG A 174 7.93 -9.24 -17.17
C ARG A 174 8.92 -8.11 -16.83
N PRO A 175 9.93 -7.86 -17.69
CA PRO A 175 10.97 -6.87 -17.41
C PRO A 175 10.45 -5.44 -17.26
N GLU A 176 9.25 -5.12 -17.71
CA GLU A 176 8.60 -3.82 -17.45
C GLU A 176 8.42 -3.52 -15.96
N THR A 177 8.44 -4.55 -15.10
CA THR A 177 8.34 -4.44 -13.64
C THR A 177 9.58 -3.84 -13.00
N LEU A 178 10.70 -3.83 -13.70
CA LEU A 178 12.03 -3.58 -13.13
C LEU A 178 12.18 -2.19 -12.51
N HIS A 179 11.53 -1.17 -13.07
CA HIS A 179 11.62 0.19 -12.54
C HIS A 179 10.94 0.29 -11.17
N GLN A 180 9.69 -0.17 -11.08
CA GLN A 180 8.95 -0.17 -9.83
C GLN A 180 9.52 -1.19 -8.82
N GLN A 181 10.05 -2.32 -9.28
CA GLN A 181 10.77 -3.26 -8.44
C GLN A 181 11.99 -2.60 -7.78
N THR A 182 12.79 -1.87 -8.56
CA THR A 182 13.96 -1.16 -8.02
C THR A 182 13.55 -0.09 -7.01
N PHE A 183 12.42 0.59 -7.24
CA PHE A 183 11.84 1.50 -6.23
C PHE A 183 11.38 0.75 -4.97
N LEU A 184 10.65 -0.37 -5.13
CA LEU A 184 10.12 -1.19 -4.04
C LEU A 184 11.21 -1.74 -3.13
N PHE A 185 12.32 -2.21 -3.69
CA PHE A 185 13.42 -2.79 -2.92
C PHE A 185 14.43 -1.75 -2.40
N SER A 186 14.25 -0.47 -2.77
CA SER A 186 14.96 0.63 -2.11
C SER A 186 14.44 0.86 -0.68
N ASP A 187 15.04 1.80 0.05
CA ASP A 187 14.58 2.17 1.40
C ASP A 187 13.11 2.61 1.40
N ARG A 188 12.63 3.24 0.31
CA ARG A 188 11.24 3.72 0.21
C ARG A 188 10.18 2.61 0.15
N GLY A 189 10.60 1.34 0.10
CA GLY A 189 9.70 0.19 0.21
C GLY A 189 9.05 0.03 1.58
N ILE A 190 9.61 0.65 2.63
CA ILE A 190 9.08 0.60 4.00
C ILE A 190 9.09 2.02 4.60
N PRO A 191 8.11 2.88 4.27
CA PRO A 191 8.02 4.20 4.88
C PRO A 191 7.83 4.13 6.39
N ASP A 192 8.40 5.10 7.11
CA ASP A 192 8.13 5.32 8.54
C ASP A 192 6.75 5.98 8.70
N GLY A 193 5.70 5.16 8.77
CA GLY A 193 4.32 5.64 8.80
C GLY A 193 3.88 6.31 7.50
N TYR A 194 2.61 6.73 7.45
CA TYR A 194 2.05 7.34 6.24
C TYR A 194 2.46 8.80 6.03
N ARG A 195 2.87 9.51 7.10
CA ARG A 195 3.18 10.95 7.05
C ARG A 195 4.52 11.23 6.37
N HIS A 196 5.42 10.26 6.30
CA HIS A 196 6.79 10.40 5.78
C HIS A 196 7.00 9.83 4.38
N MET A 197 5.92 9.71 3.58
CA MET A 197 5.99 9.33 2.17
C MET A 197 5.33 10.38 1.28
N ASN A 198 5.78 10.45 0.02
CA ASN A 198 5.08 11.20 -1.01
C ASN A 198 3.84 10.45 -1.50
N GLY A 199 2.95 11.15 -2.18
CA GLY A 199 1.87 10.59 -3.00
C GLY A 199 2.03 11.01 -4.46
N TYR A 200 1.56 10.19 -5.39
CA TYR A 200 1.60 10.44 -6.81
C TYR A 200 0.34 9.92 -7.47
N GLY A 201 -0.18 10.64 -8.47
CA GLY A 201 -1.21 10.08 -9.35
C GLY A 201 -0.71 8.94 -10.21
N SER A 202 0.62 8.81 -10.35
CA SER A 202 1.38 7.86 -11.17
C SER A 202 1.09 7.97 -12.67
N HIS A 203 -0.16 7.83 -13.09
CA HIS A 203 -0.60 7.96 -14.47
C HIS A 203 -0.49 9.40 -14.99
N THR A 204 -0.44 9.49 -16.32
CA THR A 204 -0.65 10.75 -17.04
C THR A 204 -2.14 10.98 -17.19
N PHE A 205 -2.61 12.14 -16.76
CA PHE A 205 -3.99 12.61 -16.89
C PHE A 205 -4.09 13.66 -17.99
N ALA A 206 -5.32 14.00 -18.41
CA ALA A 206 -5.58 15.11 -19.31
C ALA A 206 -6.42 16.17 -18.58
N ASN A 207 -5.92 17.40 -18.57
CA ASN A 207 -6.67 18.57 -18.11
C ASN A 207 -7.11 19.40 -19.33
N VAL A 208 -8.26 20.07 -19.20
CA VAL A 208 -8.86 20.90 -20.26
C VAL A 208 -9.11 22.29 -19.70
N ASN A 209 -8.54 23.32 -20.33
CA ASN A 209 -8.74 24.72 -19.91
C ASN A 209 -10.02 25.35 -20.53
N ALA A 210 -10.29 26.61 -20.22
CA ALA A 210 -11.52 27.30 -20.64
C ALA A 210 -11.62 27.50 -22.16
N GLN A 211 -10.50 27.43 -22.88
CA GLN A 211 -10.41 27.50 -24.33
C GLN A 211 -10.60 26.12 -24.99
N GLY A 212 -10.76 25.06 -24.21
CA GLY A 212 -10.85 23.68 -24.71
C GLY A 212 -9.49 23.06 -25.04
N GLU A 213 -8.38 23.69 -24.64
CA GLU A 213 -7.04 23.18 -24.91
C GLU A 213 -6.70 22.06 -23.91
N VAL A 214 -6.17 20.95 -24.43
CA VAL A 214 -5.75 19.79 -23.64
C VAL A 214 -4.30 19.94 -23.23
N THR A 215 -4.01 19.71 -21.94
CA THR A 215 -2.65 19.56 -21.41
C THR A 215 -2.55 18.25 -20.65
N TYR A 216 -1.51 17.46 -20.91
CA TYR A 216 -1.24 16.26 -20.13
C TYR A 216 -0.55 16.60 -18.81
N VAL A 217 -0.92 15.91 -17.73
CA VAL A 217 -0.53 16.27 -16.36
C VAL A 217 -0.12 15.05 -15.54
N LYS A 218 0.96 15.18 -14.76
CA LYS A 218 1.30 14.27 -13.64
C LYS A 218 1.10 15.02 -12.32
N TYR A 219 0.50 14.36 -11.33
CA TYR A 219 0.26 14.90 -9.98
C TYR A 219 1.27 14.35 -8.97
N HIS A 220 1.87 15.23 -8.17
CA HIS A 220 2.86 14.88 -7.15
C HIS A 220 2.55 15.56 -5.81
N PHE A 221 2.23 14.79 -4.79
CA PHE A 221 2.09 15.25 -3.40
C PHE A 221 3.39 14.98 -2.66
N LYS A 222 4.14 16.04 -2.34
CA LYS A 222 5.41 15.92 -1.60
C LYS A 222 5.15 16.12 -0.11
N THR A 223 5.62 15.19 0.71
CA THR A 223 5.45 15.30 2.17
C THR A 223 6.21 16.50 2.70
N ASP A 224 5.56 17.34 3.49
CA ASP A 224 6.19 18.48 4.15
C ASP A 224 6.93 18.05 5.44
N GLN A 225 6.70 16.81 5.91
CA GLN A 225 7.33 16.22 7.09
C GLN A 225 8.73 15.62 6.80
N GLY A 226 9.14 15.61 5.52
CA GLY A 226 10.34 14.94 5.05
C GLY A 226 10.16 13.43 4.87
N ILE A 227 10.89 12.87 3.90
CA ILE A 227 10.92 11.43 3.65
C ILE A 227 11.70 10.72 4.76
N ARG A 228 11.10 9.68 5.34
CA ARG A 228 11.72 8.77 6.31
C ARG A 228 11.27 7.34 6.04
N ASN A 229 12.18 6.40 6.24
CA ASN A 229 11.94 4.98 5.99
C ASN A 229 12.48 4.16 7.15
N LEU A 230 11.87 3.00 7.39
CA LEU A 230 12.29 2.06 8.42
C LEU A 230 13.41 1.15 7.89
N PRO A 231 14.48 0.93 8.68
CA PRO A 231 15.37 -0.21 8.51
C PRO A 231 14.60 -1.54 8.49
N VAL A 232 15.13 -2.54 7.79
CA VAL A 232 14.43 -3.82 7.57
C VAL A 232 14.20 -4.60 8.87
N ASP A 233 15.18 -4.57 9.78
CA ASP A 233 15.13 -5.18 11.11
C ASP A 233 14.10 -4.47 12.01
N GLU A 234 14.14 -3.14 12.08
CA GLU A 234 13.15 -2.36 12.83
C GLU A 234 11.73 -2.57 12.31
N ALA A 235 11.56 -2.64 10.98
CA ALA A 235 10.28 -2.92 10.36
C ALA A 235 9.74 -4.31 10.72
N ALA A 236 10.62 -5.32 10.82
CA ALA A 236 10.26 -6.68 11.23
C ALA A 236 9.84 -6.73 12.71
N ASP A 237 10.55 -6.02 13.58
CA ASP A 237 10.20 -5.91 14.99
C ASP A 237 8.83 -5.24 15.16
N LEU A 238 8.59 -4.12 14.46
CA LEU A 238 7.29 -3.42 14.46
C LEU A 238 6.17 -4.28 13.88
N ALA A 239 6.45 -5.09 12.84
CA ALA A 239 5.42 -5.93 12.23
C ALA A 239 4.84 -6.96 13.22
N SER A 240 5.61 -7.32 14.26
CA SER A 240 5.16 -8.22 15.34
C SER A 240 4.67 -7.49 16.58
N SER A 241 5.31 -6.39 16.97
CA SER A 241 5.04 -5.68 18.22
C SER A 241 3.93 -4.63 18.10
N ASP A 242 3.75 -4.03 16.92
CA ASP A 242 2.67 -3.08 16.61
C ASP A 242 2.25 -3.20 15.13
N PRO A 243 1.47 -4.24 14.75
CA PRO A 243 1.07 -4.45 13.36
C PRO A 243 0.19 -3.31 12.78
N ASP A 244 -0.29 -2.41 13.63
CA ASP A 244 -1.09 -1.22 13.29
C ASP A 244 -0.28 0.09 13.46
N TYR A 245 1.05 0.01 13.42
CA TYR A 245 1.97 1.15 13.64
C TYR A 245 1.59 2.40 12.84
N ALA A 246 1.34 2.27 11.52
CA ALA A 246 1.07 3.41 10.66
C ALA A 246 -0.33 3.98 10.88
N ILE A 247 -1.31 3.13 11.21
CA ILE A 247 -2.64 3.56 11.68
C ILE A 247 -2.50 4.39 12.97
N ARG A 248 -1.76 3.87 13.94
CA ARG A 248 -1.53 4.50 15.25
C ARG A 248 -0.80 5.83 15.13
N ASP A 249 0.27 5.89 14.33
CA ASP A 249 1.03 7.13 14.06
C ASP A 249 0.10 8.22 13.52
N LEU A 250 -0.64 7.92 12.44
CA LEU A 250 -1.52 8.92 11.80
C LEU A 250 -2.61 9.40 12.75
N TYR A 251 -3.29 8.48 13.43
CA TYR A 251 -4.37 8.83 14.37
C TYR A 251 -3.86 9.74 15.49
N ASN A 252 -2.74 9.35 16.11
CA ASN A 252 -2.16 10.08 17.24
C ASN A 252 -1.57 11.44 16.83
N ALA A 253 -1.01 11.56 15.61
CA ALA A 253 -0.52 12.84 15.09
C ALA A 253 -1.67 13.84 14.96
N ILE A 254 -2.78 13.42 14.35
CA ILE A 254 -3.97 14.27 14.19
C ILE A 254 -4.58 14.62 15.56
N GLU A 255 -4.65 13.67 16.48
CA GLU A 255 -5.23 13.92 17.81
C GLU A 255 -4.42 14.93 18.62
N ARG A 256 -3.10 14.93 18.45
CA ARG A 256 -2.20 15.93 19.06
C ARG A 256 -2.08 17.23 18.27
N GLN A 257 -2.89 17.42 17.23
CA GLN A 257 -2.85 18.57 16.33
C GLN A 257 -1.53 18.74 15.56
N ASP A 258 -0.72 17.69 15.45
CA ASP A 258 0.43 17.59 14.55
C ASP A 258 -0.04 17.16 13.16
N PHE A 259 -0.79 18.06 12.51
CA PHE A 259 -1.49 17.77 11.27
C PHE A 259 -0.52 17.57 10.10
N PRO A 260 -0.45 16.37 9.50
CA PRO A 260 0.44 16.15 8.37
C PRO A 260 -0.08 16.87 7.13
N THR A 261 0.86 17.43 6.37
CA THR A 261 0.61 18.16 5.13
C THR A 261 1.45 17.66 3.97
N TRP A 262 0.94 17.87 2.76
CA TRP A 262 1.64 17.62 1.52
C TRP A 262 1.44 18.78 0.55
N THR A 263 2.53 19.21 -0.08
CA THR A 263 2.47 20.18 -1.16
C THR A 263 2.20 19.47 -2.49
N LEU A 264 1.12 19.87 -3.18
CA LEU A 264 0.77 19.41 -4.52
C LEU A 264 1.56 20.20 -5.57
N TYR A 265 2.24 19.45 -6.41
CA TYR A 265 2.85 19.90 -7.64
C TYR A 265 2.26 19.18 -8.85
N ILE A 266 2.33 19.85 -10.00
CA ILE A 266 2.04 19.26 -11.31
C ILE A 266 3.25 19.36 -12.24
N GLN A 267 3.43 18.34 -13.09
CA GLN A 267 4.17 18.48 -14.34
C GLN A 267 3.18 18.62 -15.49
N THR A 268 3.53 19.35 -16.54
CA THR A 268 2.66 19.57 -17.70
C THR A 268 3.38 19.27 -18.99
N MET A 269 2.70 18.63 -19.94
CA MET A 269 3.21 18.29 -21.27
C MET A 269 2.12 18.59 -22.30
N THR A 270 2.44 19.32 -23.37
CA THR A 270 1.47 19.56 -24.46
C THR A 270 1.30 18.32 -25.33
N PRO A 271 0.21 18.19 -26.11
CA PRO A 271 0.05 17.10 -27.07
C PRO A 271 1.20 17.00 -28.08
N GLU A 272 1.77 18.12 -28.50
CA GLU A 272 2.90 18.17 -29.43
C GLU A 272 4.18 17.64 -28.78
N GLN A 273 4.43 18.03 -27.52
CA GLN A 273 5.55 17.49 -26.74
C GLN A 273 5.39 15.98 -26.54
N ALA A 274 4.19 15.51 -26.16
CA ALA A 274 3.90 14.10 -25.98
C ALA A 274 4.14 13.25 -27.23
N LYS A 275 3.84 13.80 -28.42
CA LYS A 275 4.12 13.14 -29.70
C LYS A 275 5.61 13.10 -30.05
N ALA A 276 6.37 14.10 -29.59
CA ALA A 276 7.80 14.21 -29.84
C ALA A 276 8.65 13.44 -28.82
N GLU A 277 8.05 12.97 -27.72
CA GLU A 277 8.76 12.22 -26.69
C GLU A 277 9.27 10.87 -27.20
N SER A 278 10.48 10.51 -26.77
CA SER A 278 11.11 9.23 -27.11
C SER A 278 10.58 8.08 -26.27
N VAL A 279 10.02 8.40 -25.12
CA VAL A 279 9.40 7.46 -24.19
C VAL A 279 7.91 7.73 -24.17
N ASN A 280 7.10 6.68 -24.31
CA ASN A 280 5.64 6.79 -24.23
C ASN A 280 5.22 7.53 -22.94
N PRO A 281 4.66 8.75 -23.04
CA PRO A 281 4.33 9.54 -21.86
C PRO A 281 3.13 8.98 -21.09
N PHE A 282 2.41 8.02 -21.65
CA PHE A 282 1.26 7.33 -21.04
C PHE A 282 1.63 5.99 -20.41
N ASP A 283 2.87 5.52 -20.59
CA ASP A 283 3.37 4.33 -19.94
C ASP A 283 3.59 4.58 -18.43
N VAL A 284 2.79 3.92 -17.59
CA VAL A 284 2.84 4.08 -16.13
C VAL A 284 4.14 3.51 -15.51
N THR A 285 4.97 2.80 -16.26
CA THR A 285 6.32 2.40 -15.79
C THR A 285 7.35 3.52 -15.97
N LYS A 286 6.94 4.70 -16.48
CA LYS A 286 7.82 5.81 -16.81
C LYS A 286 7.53 7.07 -16.00
N ILE A 287 8.60 7.79 -15.68
CA ILE A 287 8.55 9.17 -15.16
C ILE A 287 8.79 10.19 -16.27
N TRP A 288 8.34 11.42 -16.05
CA TRP A 288 8.76 12.57 -16.83
C TRP A 288 9.93 13.23 -16.10
N PRO A 289 11.13 13.35 -16.73
CA PRO A 289 12.29 13.94 -16.06
C PRO A 289 12.01 15.37 -15.60
N HIS A 290 12.26 15.67 -14.31
CA HIS A 290 12.02 17.01 -13.77
C HIS A 290 12.83 18.11 -14.47
N SER A 291 13.97 17.78 -15.07
CA SER A 291 14.78 18.72 -15.85
C SER A 291 14.07 19.21 -17.11
N SER A 292 13.28 18.34 -17.74
CA SER A 292 12.52 18.65 -18.96
C SER A 292 11.13 19.16 -18.63
N TYR A 293 10.53 18.62 -17.56
CA TYR A 293 9.18 18.93 -17.10
C TYR A 293 9.22 19.33 -15.62
N PRO A 294 9.54 20.60 -15.30
CA PRO A 294 9.70 21.02 -13.92
C PRO A 294 8.40 20.95 -13.13
N LEU A 295 8.51 20.70 -11.82
CA LEU A 295 7.38 20.73 -10.90
C LEU A 295 6.86 22.15 -10.73
N GLN A 296 5.56 22.32 -10.86
CA GLN A 296 4.86 23.59 -10.66
C GLN A 296 3.92 23.45 -9.47
N GLU A 297 4.06 24.31 -8.46
CA GLU A 297 3.23 24.26 -7.26
C GLU A 297 1.78 24.66 -7.56
N VAL A 298 0.83 23.99 -6.90
CA VAL A 298 -0.61 24.23 -7.03
C VAL A 298 -1.27 24.51 -5.68
N GLY A 299 -1.00 23.70 -4.68
CA GLY A 299 -1.73 23.77 -3.41
C GLY A 299 -1.17 22.87 -2.34
N ARG A 300 -1.88 22.79 -1.22
CA ARG A 300 -1.48 22.02 -0.05
C ARG A 300 -2.63 21.19 0.47
N LEU A 301 -2.37 19.90 0.68
CA LEU A 301 -3.23 18.96 1.38
C LEU A 301 -2.93 19.03 2.88
N VAL A 302 -3.96 19.10 3.72
CA VAL A 302 -3.86 19.09 5.18
C VAL A 302 -4.83 18.05 5.74
N LEU A 303 -4.35 17.15 6.60
CA LEU A 303 -5.19 16.18 7.31
C LEU A 303 -5.33 16.59 8.78
N ASN A 304 -6.55 16.91 9.20
CA ASN A 304 -6.80 17.51 10.51
C ASN A 304 -7.97 16.89 11.27
N ARG A 305 -8.52 15.77 10.80
CA ARG A 305 -9.64 15.12 11.45
C ARG A 305 -9.56 13.60 11.28
N ASN A 306 -9.59 12.90 12.42
CA ASN A 306 -9.71 11.44 12.45
C ASN A 306 -11.14 10.98 12.06
N PRO A 307 -11.29 9.77 11.50
CA PRO A 307 -12.61 9.17 11.29
C PRO A 307 -13.35 9.02 12.61
N LYS A 308 -14.67 9.26 12.61
CA LYS A 308 -15.49 9.00 13.81
C LYS A 308 -15.85 7.52 13.94
N ASN A 309 -16.00 6.85 12.80
CA ASN A 309 -16.22 5.42 12.69
C ASN A 309 -15.39 4.90 11.50
N TYR A 310 -14.42 4.03 11.79
CA TYR A 310 -13.51 3.52 10.77
C TYR A 310 -14.24 2.72 9.67
N PHE A 311 -15.29 1.97 10.02
CA PHE A 311 -16.03 1.12 9.09
C PHE A 311 -16.92 1.92 8.14
N ALA A 312 -17.60 2.95 8.63
CA ALA A 312 -18.61 3.68 7.86
C ALA A 312 -18.03 4.67 6.82
N GLU A 313 -16.76 5.06 6.94
CA GLU A 313 -16.25 6.27 6.29
C GLU A 313 -15.21 6.06 5.17
N GLY A 314 -15.11 4.87 4.53
CA GLY A 314 -14.23 4.75 3.36
C GLY A 314 -14.50 3.61 2.38
N ASP A 315 -15.05 3.90 1.18
CA ASP A 315 -14.65 3.24 -0.10
C ASP A 315 -15.25 3.80 -1.45
N HIS A 316 -14.56 3.50 -2.58
CA HIS A 316 -14.98 3.31 -4.01
C HIS A 316 -14.74 4.36 -5.16
N SER A 317 -14.11 3.90 -6.28
CA SER A 317 -14.23 4.38 -7.71
C SER A 317 -13.44 3.50 -8.76
N VAL A 318 -13.77 3.55 -10.08
CA VAL A 318 -13.28 2.67 -11.22
C VAL A 318 -13.22 3.38 -12.62
N VAL A 319 -12.24 3.10 -13.54
CA VAL A 319 -12.22 3.43 -15.02
C VAL A 319 -11.24 2.55 -15.91
N ASP A 320 -11.17 2.73 -17.26
CA ASP A 320 -11.00 1.76 -18.42
C ASP A 320 -9.67 1.78 -19.31
N LYS A 321 -9.52 0.95 -20.40
CA LYS A 321 -8.26 0.36 -21.01
C LYS A 321 -7.79 0.70 -22.47
N PHE A 322 -6.46 0.48 -22.78
CA PHE A 322 -5.77 0.26 -24.12
C PHE A 322 -4.42 -0.56 -23.98
N SER A 323 -3.73 -0.96 -25.07
CA SER A 323 -2.62 -1.98 -25.16
C SER A 323 -1.20 -1.45 -25.55
N THR A 324 -0.08 -2.03 -25.03
CA THR A 324 1.32 -1.51 -25.17
C THR A 324 2.50 -2.54 -25.11
N ALA A 325 2.64 -3.50 -26.04
CA ALA A 325 3.60 -4.61 -25.89
C ALA A 325 5.11 -4.30 -26.08
N ASP A 326 5.51 -3.21 -26.76
CA ASP A 326 6.88 -3.02 -27.28
C ASP A 326 7.70 -1.86 -26.65
N ASP A 327 7.28 -1.34 -25.50
CA ASP A 327 7.91 -0.16 -24.85
C ASP A 327 9.22 -0.47 -24.07
N ASP A 328 10.14 0.51 -23.97
CA ASP A 328 11.44 0.41 -23.24
C ASP A 328 11.26 -0.02 -21.78
N ASN A 329 12.15 -0.84 -21.22
CA ASN A 329 12.06 -1.38 -19.85
C ASN A 329 13.25 -1.04 -18.95
N PHE A 330 14.36 -0.53 -19.49
CA PHE A 330 15.65 -0.58 -18.79
C PHE A 330 16.27 0.80 -18.54
N SER A 331 16.07 1.77 -19.43
CA SER A 331 16.81 3.05 -19.39
C SER A 331 16.58 3.85 -18.10
N GLN A 332 15.32 4.04 -17.70
CA GLN A 332 14.99 4.81 -16.49
C GLN A 332 15.39 4.08 -15.20
N VAL A 333 15.44 2.74 -15.22
CA VAL A 333 15.90 1.93 -14.09
C VAL A 333 17.38 2.19 -13.83
N GLY A 334 18.20 2.11 -14.88
CA GLY A 334 19.63 2.40 -14.79
C GLY A 334 19.88 3.83 -14.30
N ASP A 335 19.07 4.78 -14.73
CA ASP A 335 19.17 6.17 -14.27
C ASP A 335 18.76 6.36 -12.82
N PHE A 336 17.70 5.69 -12.35
CA PHE A 336 17.35 5.68 -10.92
C PHE A 336 18.50 5.10 -10.08
N TYR A 337 19.05 3.95 -10.49
CA TYR A 337 20.16 3.28 -9.80
C TYR A 337 21.44 4.12 -9.75
N ARG A 338 21.85 4.73 -10.87
CA ARG A 338 23.11 5.50 -10.98
C ARG A 338 23.00 6.92 -10.45
N LYS A 339 21.90 7.62 -10.74
CA LYS A 339 21.78 9.08 -10.58
C LYS A 339 20.95 9.48 -9.36
N THR A 340 20.11 8.58 -8.83
CA THR A 340 19.22 8.90 -7.70
C THR A 340 19.68 8.25 -6.39
N LEU A 341 20.15 7.00 -6.46
CA LEU A 341 20.64 6.30 -5.27
C LEU A 341 22.10 6.66 -4.97
N ASP A 342 22.44 6.82 -3.70
CA ASP A 342 23.83 6.86 -3.24
C ASP A 342 24.41 5.44 -3.11
N ALA A 343 25.70 5.32 -2.80
CA ALA A 343 26.37 4.03 -2.69
C ALA A 343 25.79 3.13 -1.58
N ALA A 344 25.40 3.72 -0.44
CA ALA A 344 24.83 2.97 0.68
C ALA A 344 23.40 2.50 0.36
N ALA A 345 22.61 3.31 -0.34
CA ALA A 345 21.30 2.95 -0.82
C ALA A 345 21.36 1.85 -1.90
N ARG A 346 22.36 1.87 -2.79
CA ARG A 346 22.61 0.78 -3.74
C ARG A 346 22.94 -0.53 -3.04
N GLU A 347 23.78 -0.49 -2.00
CA GLU A 347 24.12 -1.66 -1.18
C GLU A 347 22.89 -2.24 -0.47
N ARG A 348 22.07 -1.39 0.16
CA ARG A 348 20.82 -1.84 0.78
C ARG A 348 19.83 -2.40 -0.24
N LEU A 349 19.69 -1.76 -1.40
CA LEU A 349 18.84 -2.23 -2.49
C LEU A 349 19.23 -3.65 -2.93
N THR A 350 20.50 -3.91 -3.20
CA THR A 350 20.97 -5.22 -3.67
C THR A 350 20.87 -6.27 -2.58
N ASN A 351 21.11 -5.92 -1.31
CA ASN A 351 20.87 -6.80 -0.16
C ASN A 351 19.39 -7.17 -0.02
N ASN A 352 18.48 -6.19 -0.14
CA ASN A 352 17.04 -6.41 -0.07
C ASN A 352 16.54 -7.33 -1.19
N ILE A 353 17.04 -7.12 -2.42
CA ILE A 353 16.72 -7.95 -3.59
C ILE A 353 17.24 -9.38 -3.37
N ALA A 354 18.51 -9.55 -3.05
CA ALA A 354 19.12 -10.87 -2.90
C ALA A 354 18.49 -11.65 -1.74
N GLY A 355 18.17 -10.98 -0.63
CA GLY A 355 17.51 -11.58 0.53
C GLY A 355 16.14 -12.20 0.24
N SER A 356 15.40 -11.67 -0.75
CA SER A 356 14.13 -12.28 -1.23
C SER A 356 14.36 -13.23 -2.41
N LEU A 357 15.17 -12.83 -3.41
CA LEU A 357 15.39 -13.60 -4.63
C LEU A 357 16.06 -14.97 -4.38
N VAL A 358 16.88 -15.09 -3.33
CA VAL A 358 17.52 -16.36 -2.95
C VAL A 358 16.53 -17.48 -2.62
N ASN A 359 15.28 -17.15 -2.32
CA ASN A 359 14.23 -18.14 -2.03
C ASN A 359 13.48 -18.60 -3.30
N ALA A 360 13.77 -18.01 -4.46
CA ALA A 360 13.26 -18.49 -5.75
C ALA A 360 14.12 -19.63 -6.31
N SER A 361 13.58 -20.36 -7.29
CA SER A 361 14.31 -21.42 -7.99
C SER A 361 15.48 -20.87 -8.81
N LYS A 362 16.52 -21.69 -9.04
CA LYS A 362 17.71 -21.31 -9.80
C LYS A 362 17.44 -20.73 -11.20
N PRO A 363 16.51 -21.28 -12.01
CA PRO A 363 16.18 -20.67 -13.30
C PRO A 363 15.56 -19.27 -13.16
N VAL A 364 14.71 -19.06 -12.15
CA VAL A 364 14.08 -17.77 -11.85
C VAL A 364 15.14 -16.76 -11.42
N GLN A 365 16.06 -17.16 -10.53
CA GLN A 365 17.18 -16.33 -10.10
C GLN A 365 18.03 -15.86 -11.29
N ALA A 366 18.44 -16.79 -12.15
CA ALA A 366 19.27 -16.47 -13.33
C ALA A 366 18.56 -15.48 -14.27
N ARG A 367 17.26 -15.67 -14.52
CA ARG A 367 16.47 -14.77 -15.38
C ARG A 367 16.31 -13.38 -14.76
N ALA A 368 16.06 -13.30 -13.45
CA ALA A 368 15.97 -12.02 -12.73
C ALA A 368 17.30 -11.25 -12.80
N VAL A 369 18.42 -11.92 -12.52
CA VAL A 369 19.77 -11.34 -12.61
C VAL A 369 20.07 -10.82 -14.01
N ALA A 370 19.71 -11.57 -15.05
CA ALA A 370 19.88 -11.12 -16.44
C ALA A 370 19.12 -9.81 -16.74
N ASN A 371 17.96 -9.58 -16.12
CA ASN A 371 17.23 -8.31 -16.27
C ASN A 371 17.95 -7.16 -15.56
N PHE A 372 18.55 -7.38 -14.39
CA PHE A 372 19.36 -6.35 -13.72
C PHE A 372 20.59 -5.96 -14.55
N PHE A 373 21.28 -6.93 -15.16
CA PHE A 373 22.40 -6.65 -16.07
C PHE A 373 22.01 -5.80 -17.29
N LYS A 374 20.78 -5.95 -17.79
CA LYS A 374 20.26 -5.11 -18.89
C LYS A 374 20.02 -3.66 -18.46
N ALA A 375 19.68 -3.42 -17.18
CA ALA A 375 19.53 -2.06 -16.66
C ALA A 375 20.87 -1.41 -16.34
N ASP A 376 21.78 -2.14 -15.70
CA ASP A 376 23.13 -1.70 -15.39
C ASP A 376 24.06 -2.90 -15.05
N PRO A 377 25.29 -2.98 -15.60
CA PRO A 377 26.21 -4.08 -15.30
C PRO A 377 26.65 -4.17 -13.82
N ASP A 378 26.88 -3.04 -13.13
CA ASP A 378 27.23 -3.04 -11.70
C ASP A 378 26.04 -3.51 -10.86
N TYR A 379 24.83 -3.13 -11.24
CA TYR A 379 23.62 -3.59 -10.56
C TYR A 379 23.44 -5.10 -10.67
N GLY A 380 23.55 -5.66 -11.87
CA GLY A 380 23.48 -7.12 -12.08
C GLY A 380 24.55 -7.88 -11.31
N GLN A 381 25.79 -7.40 -11.36
CA GLN A 381 26.92 -8.04 -10.67
C GLN A 381 26.73 -8.05 -9.16
N ARG A 382 26.35 -6.91 -8.55
CA ARG A 382 26.13 -6.83 -7.10
C ARG A 382 25.01 -7.76 -6.63
N VAL A 383 23.92 -7.86 -7.37
CA VAL A 383 22.85 -8.80 -7.02
C VAL A 383 23.36 -10.24 -7.07
N GLN A 384 24.12 -10.60 -8.11
CA GLN A 384 24.70 -11.94 -8.23
C GLN A 384 25.66 -12.26 -7.07
N ASP A 385 26.57 -11.33 -6.73
CA ASP A 385 27.54 -11.53 -5.66
C ASP A 385 26.84 -11.77 -4.31
N LYS A 386 25.80 -10.98 -4.00
CA LYS A 386 25.01 -11.13 -2.78
C LYS A 386 24.22 -12.44 -2.73
N LEU A 387 23.65 -12.87 -3.86
CA LEU A 387 23.00 -14.18 -3.93
C LEU A 387 24.00 -15.30 -3.61
N ASP A 388 25.17 -15.28 -4.23
CA ASP A 388 26.22 -16.28 -4.00
C ASP A 388 26.70 -16.30 -2.54
N GLU A 389 26.83 -15.13 -1.90
CA GLU A 389 27.17 -15.00 -0.49
C GLU A 389 26.12 -15.68 0.41
N ILE A 390 24.83 -15.38 0.20
CA ILE A 390 23.74 -15.95 1.02
C ILE A 390 23.66 -17.46 0.84
N GLU A 391 23.85 -17.97 -0.36
CA GLU A 391 23.79 -19.41 -0.64
C GLU A 391 24.96 -20.19 -0.05
N LYS A 392 26.16 -19.60 -0.08
CA LYS A 392 27.33 -20.15 0.63
C LYS A 392 27.03 -20.22 2.13
N ALA A 393 26.44 -19.17 2.72
CA ALA A 393 26.08 -19.14 4.13
C ALA A 393 25.02 -20.20 4.50
N LYS A 394 23.94 -20.32 3.72
CA LYS A 394 22.91 -21.36 3.91
C LYS A 394 23.49 -22.77 3.82
N SER A 395 24.35 -23.02 2.84
CA SER A 395 25.02 -24.33 2.66
C SER A 395 25.94 -24.67 3.85
N ALA A 396 26.65 -23.69 4.41
CA ALA A 396 27.48 -23.88 5.59
C ALA A 396 26.63 -24.17 6.85
N GLN A 397 25.51 -23.48 7.03
CA GLN A 397 24.60 -23.68 8.16
C GLN A 397 23.91 -25.06 8.11
N GLN A 398 23.54 -25.53 6.93
CA GLN A 398 22.97 -26.87 6.75
C GLN A 398 23.99 -27.96 7.11
N LYS A 399 25.23 -27.86 6.62
CA LYS A 399 26.33 -28.77 6.99
C LYS A 399 26.65 -28.78 8.49
N SER A 400 26.45 -27.65 9.18
CA SER A 400 26.60 -27.54 10.64
C SER A 400 25.45 -28.21 11.39
N LYS A 401 24.20 -28.05 10.95
CA LYS A 401 23.02 -28.71 11.55
C LYS A 401 23.05 -30.23 11.35
N GLU A 402 23.48 -30.70 10.19
CA GLU A 402 23.66 -32.15 9.92
C GLU A 402 24.75 -32.79 10.79
N ARG A 403 25.69 -32.00 11.33
CA ARG A 403 26.70 -32.46 12.31
C ARG A 403 26.24 -32.38 13.77
N ALA A 404 25.13 -31.69 14.05
CA ALA A 404 24.67 -31.37 15.41
C ALA A 404 23.34 -32.05 15.78
N THR A 405 23.11 -33.29 15.33
CA THR A 405 22.00 -34.11 15.83
C THR A 405 22.41 -34.85 17.10
N GLU A 406 22.15 -34.27 18.28
CA GLU A 406 22.00 -35.09 19.50
C GLU A 406 20.65 -35.82 19.46
N PRO A 407 20.57 -37.07 19.93
CA PRO A 407 19.32 -37.84 19.92
C PRO A 407 18.28 -37.20 20.85
N LEU A 408 17.14 -36.81 20.28
CA LEU A 408 15.98 -36.35 21.03
C LEU A 408 15.40 -37.51 21.87
N ASN A 409 15.54 -37.36 23.19
CA ASN A 409 14.99 -38.16 24.30
C ASN A 409 15.53 -39.59 24.52
N PRO A 410 15.89 -39.98 25.76
CA PRO A 410 15.95 -41.39 26.14
C PRO A 410 14.55 -42.02 26.06
N PRO A 411 14.43 -43.33 25.79
CA PRO A 411 13.13 -44.00 25.66
C PRO A 411 12.28 -43.76 26.93
N ARG A 412 11.04 -43.30 26.75
CA ARG A 412 10.08 -43.17 27.86
C ARG A 412 9.94 -44.52 28.54
N LYS A 413 10.24 -44.60 29.84
CA LYS A 413 10.00 -45.80 30.65
C LYS A 413 8.51 -46.16 30.57
N THR A 414 8.23 -47.44 30.36
CA THR A 414 6.89 -48.01 30.26
C THR A 414 6.03 -47.66 31.48
N PHE A 415 4.81 -47.17 31.21
CA PHE A 415 3.81 -46.89 32.23
C PHE A 415 3.34 -48.22 32.85
N LYS A 416 3.52 -48.41 34.16
CA LYS A 416 2.93 -49.54 34.89
C LYS A 416 1.59 -49.09 35.46
N VAL A 417 0.51 -49.73 35.01
CA VAL A 417 -0.82 -49.58 35.63
C VAL A 417 -0.76 -50.22 37.01
N VAL A 418 -1.01 -49.43 38.05
CA VAL A 418 -1.22 -49.93 39.41
C VAL A 418 -2.72 -50.19 39.53
N THR A 419 -3.12 -51.46 39.54
CA THR A 419 -4.47 -51.86 39.93
C THR A 419 -4.57 -51.84 41.43
N ALA A 420 -5.56 -51.10 41.95
CA ALA A 420 -6.05 -51.20 43.32
C ALA A 420 -7.45 -51.83 43.29
#